data_AF-A0A6M4BVI0-F1
#
_entry.id   AF-A0A6M4BVI0-F1
#
_cell.length_a   1.000
_cell.length_b   1.000
_cell.length_c   1.000
_cell.angle_alpha   90.00
_cell.angle_beta   90.00
_cell.angle_gamma   90.00
#
_symmetry.space_group_name_H-M   'P 1'
#
loop_
_entity.id
_entity.type
_entity.pdbx_description
1 polymer ?
#
loop_
_entity_poly.entity_id
_entity_poly.type
_entity_poly.pdbx_seq_one_letter_code
_entity_poly.pdbx_strand_id
1 'polypeptide(L)'
;ISRETYNEAHLQEKFFRILNETFYDSVASPTTLKLKICIEYVYEQVFGKCEEGHQSLQDPMKILEVMYEDYNLRLDSLDFKIVNQARSDFFAQDLRMMQNAFKAEREL
;
A
#
# COMPACT_ATOMS: atom_id res chain seq x y z
N ILE A 1 53.06 -6.41 -11.41
CA ILE A 1 52.67 -5.31 -12.32
C ILE A 1 51.73 -5.77 -13.43
N SER A 2 52.16 -6.32 -14.58
CA SER A 2 51.20 -6.59 -15.70
C SER A 2 50.04 -7.54 -15.36
N ARG A 3 50.31 -8.58 -14.57
CA ARG A 3 49.29 -9.55 -14.14
C ARG A 3 48.30 -8.97 -13.12
N GLU A 4 48.77 -8.07 -12.25
CA GLU A 4 47.90 -7.39 -11.28
C GLU A 4 46.98 -6.40 -11.99
N THR A 5 47.51 -5.61 -12.93
CA THR A 5 46.72 -4.68 -13.73
C THR A 5 45.69 -5.40 -14.60
N TYR A 6 46.05 -6.55 -15.17
CA TYR A 6 45.10 -7.40 -15.91
C TYR A 6 43.99 -7.94 -15.00
N ASN A 7 44.34 -8.46 -13.82
CA ASN A 7 43.36 -8.98 -12.87
C ASN A 7 42.41 -7.89 -12.38
N GLU A 8 42.93 -6.69 -12.11
CA GLU A 8 42.14 -5.52 -11.71
C GLU A 8 41.15 -5.13 -12.80
N ALA A 9 41.61 -4.98 -14.04
CA ALA A 9 40.73 -4.68 -15.18
C ALA A 9 39.66 -5.74 -15.40
N HIS A 10 40.02 -7.04 -15.28
CA HIS A 10 39.08 -8.14 -15.43
C HIS A 10 38.01 -8.18 -14.33
N LEU A 11 38.40 -7.89 -13.08
CA LEU A 11 37.47 -7.81 -11.95
C LEU A 11 36.55 -6.60 -12.09
N GLN A 12 37.08 -5.46 -12.53
CA GLN A 12 36.32 -4.25 -12.78
C GLN A 12 35.27 -4.46 -13.88
N GLU A 13 35.64 -5.10 -14.99
CA GLU A 13 34.71 -5.44 -16.07
C GLU A 13 33.58 -6.36 -15.57
N LYS A 14 33.93 -7.43 -14.84
CA LYS A 14 32.94 -8.33 -14.23
C LYS A 14 32.00 -7.61 -13.28
N PHE A 15 32.53 -6.72 -12.44
CA PHE A 15 31.73 -5.94 -11.51
C PHE A 15 30.71 -5.07 -12.23
N PHE A 16 31.15 -4.28 -13.22
CA PHE A 16 30.25 -3.41 -13.98
C PHE A 16 29.23 -4.19 -14.81
N ARG A 17 29.59 -5.38 -15.30
CA ARG A 17 28.63 -6.26 -15.97
C ARG A 17 27.51 -6.68 -15.02
N ILE A 18 27.86 -7.18 -13.83
CA ILE A 18 26.87 -7.58 -12.81
C ILE A 18 26.00 -6.39 -12.40
N LEU A 19 26.60 -5.22 -12.21
CA LEU A 19 25.89 -4.01 -11.81
C LEU A 19 24.91 -3.55 -12.89
N ASN A 20 25.36 -3.43 -14.15
CA ASN A 20 24.57 -2.86 -15.23
C ASN A 20 23.58 -3.84 -15.87
N GLU A 21 23.82 -5.15 -15.76
CA GLU A 21 22.87 -6.17 -16.22
C GLU A 21 22.02 -6.61 -15.03
N THR A 22 22.55 -7.53 -14.21
CA THR A 22 21.76 -8.25 -13.21
C THR A 22 21.12 -7.34 -12.18
N PHE A 23 21.85 -6.37 -11.64
CA PHE A 23 21.31 -5.48 -10.60
C PHE A 23 20.32 -4.45 -11.17
N TYR A 24 20.65 -3.84 -12.30
CA TYR A 24 19.76 -2.88 -12.96
C TYR A 24 18.46 -3.52 -13.47
N ASP A 25 18.54 -4.71 -14.05
CA ASP A 25 17.36 -5.42 -14.57
C ASP A 25 16.44 -5.96 -13.46
N SER A 26 16.97 -6.15 -12.25
CA SER A 26 16.20 -6.68 -11.11
C SER A 26 15.80 -5.58 -10.13
N VAL A 27 16.77 -4.99 -9.42
CA VAL A 27 16.54 -4.09 -8.29
C VAL A 27 16.24 -2.67 -8.76
N ALA A 28 16.99 -2.16 -9.74
CA ALA A 28 16.80 -0.80 -10.27
C ALA A 28 15.91 -0.76 -11.52
N SER A 29 15.16 -1.84 -11.78
CA SER A 29 14.32 -1.94 -12.96
C SER A 29 13.17 -0.93 -12.89
N PRO A 30 12.68 -0.40 -14.03
CA PRO A 30 11.51 0.47 -14.04
C PRO A 30 10.28 -0.18 -13.39
N THR A 31 10.14 -1.50 -13.48
CA THR A 31 9.04 -2.25 -12.87
C THR A 31 9.14 -2.26 -11.35
N THR A 32 10.34 -2.48 -10.80
CA THR A 32 10.58 -2.47 -9.36
C THR A 32 10.37 -1.06 -8.77
N LEU A 33 10.79 -0.01 -9.48
CA LEU A 33 10.51 1.37 -9.09
C LEU A 33 9.01 1.70 -9.10
N LYS A 34 8.27 1.25 -10.12
CA LYS A 34 6.80 1.40 -10.15
C LYS A 34 6.15 0.72 -8.96
N LEU A 35 6.56 -0.51 -8.65
CA LEU A 35 6.07 -1.26 -7.50
C LEU A 35 6.34 -0.49 -6.20
N LYS A 36 7.55 0.07 -6.04
CA LYS A 36 7.89 0.93 -4.90
C LYS A 36 6.90 2.08 -4.72
N ILE A 37 6.68 2.85 -5.79
CA ILE A 37 5.79 4.01 -5.75
C ILE A 37 4.37 3.59 -5.40
N CYS A 38 3.87 2.47 -5.95
CA CYS A 38 2.53 1.98 -5.64
C CYS A 38 2.40 1.58 -4.16
N ILE A 39 3.40 0.88 -3.60
CA ILE A 39 3.39 0.47 -2.20
C ILE A 39 3.45 1.68 -1.27
N GLU A 40 4.35 2.64 -1.54
CA GLU A 40 4.47 3.86 -0.75
C GLU A 40 3.16 4.66 -0.80
N TYR A 41 2.57 4.82 -1.97
CA TYR A 41 1.28 5.50 -2.11
C TYR A 41 0.18 4.84 -1.24
N VAL A 42 0.02 3.52 -1.32
CA VAL A 42 -0.98 2.82 -0.52
C VAL A 42 -0.68 2.94 0.98
N TYR A 43 0.58 2.81 1.37
CA TYR A 43 0.99 3.00 2.76
C TYR A 43 0.60 4.39 3.27
N GLU A 44 0.89 5.44 2.49
CA GLU A 44 0.57 6.82 2.88
C GLU A 44 -0.93 7.09 2.99
N GLN A 45 -1.75 6.49 2.13
CA GLN A 45 -3.21 6.62 2.22
C GLN A 45 -3.77 6.00 3.51
N VAL A 46 -3.12 4.96 4.02
CA VAL A 46 -3.57 4.22 5.19
C VAL A 46 -3.01 4.79 6.48
N PHE A 47 -1.69 5.01 6.54
CA PHE A 47 -0.96 5.33 7.77
C PHE A 47 -0.50 6.79 7.83
N GLY A 48 -0.68 7.55 6.76
CA GLY A 48 -0.14 8.90 6.61
C GLY A 48 1.30 8.91 6.06
N LYS A 49 1.80 10.12 5.82
CA LYS A 49 3.09 10.34 5.17
C LYS A 49 4.26 9.82 6.01
N CYS A 50 5.16 9.08 5.38
CA CYS A 50 6.45 8.72 5.97
C CYS A 50 7.48 9.79 5.60
N GLU A 51 7.79 10.71 6.53
CA GLU A 51 8.71 11.84 6.30
C GLU A 51 10.12 11.39 5.84
N GLU A 52 10.60 10.26 6.36
CA GLU A 52 11.93 9.72 6.04
C GLU A 52 11.96 8.85 4.77
N GLY A 53 10.78 8.43 4.28
CA GLY A 53 10.64 7.45 3.21
C GLY A 53 11.10 6.04 3.61
N HIS A 54 10.60 5.01 2.92
CA HIS A 54 11.00 3.64 3.22
C HIS A 54 12.31 3.29 2.49
N GLN A 55 13.32 2.85 3.25
CA GLN A 55 14.61 2.41 2.69
C GLN A 55 14.48 1.09 1.92
N SER A 56 13.57 0.21 2.35
CA SER A 56 13.26 -1.07 1.74
C SER A 56 11.77 -1.17 1.44
N LEU A 57 11.41 -1.97 0.42
CA LEU A 57 10.03 -2.34 0.14
C LEU A 57 9.45 -3.29 1.20
N GLN A 58 10.32 -4.05 1.87
CA GLN A 58 9.90 -5.13 2.75
C GLN A 58 9.06 -4.63 3.92
N ASP A 59 9.47 -3.54 4.55
CA ASP A 59 8.79 -3.00 5.73
C ASP A 59 7.37 -2.50 5.42
N PRO A 60 7.14 -1.58 4.46
CA PRO A 60 5.80 -1.13 4.15
C PRO A 60 4.91 -2.27 3.61
N MET A 61 5.47 -3.20 2.83
CA MET A 61 4.71 -4.37 2.38
C MET A 61 4.23 -5.24 3.53
N LYS A 62 5.13 -5.57 4.47
CA LYS A 62 4.78 -6.41 5.62
C LYS A 62 3.72 -5.76 6.50
N ILE A 63 3.83 -4.46 6.73
CA ILE A 63 2.84 -3.72 7.51
C ILE A 63 1.47 -3.74 6.83
N LEU A 64 1.43 -3.50 5.51
CA LEU A 64 0.20 -3.56 4.73
C LEU A 64 -0.43 -4.96 4.74
N GLU A 65 0.38 -6.01 4.63
CA GLU A 65 -0.07 -7.40 4.70
C GLU A 65 -0.70 -7.72 6.05
N VAL A 66 -0.01 -7.41 7.16
CA VAL A 66 -0.54 -7.63 8.52
C VAL A 66 -1.83 -6.85 8.75
N MET A 67 -1.92 -5.61 8.27
CA MET A 67 -3.14 -4.81 8.41
C MET A 67 -4.30 -5.41 7.61
N TYR A 68 -4.03 -5.88 6.39
CA TYR A 68 -5.03 -6.54 5.56
C TYR A 68 -5.55 -7.83 6.21
N GLU A 69 -4.66 -8.64 6.79
CA GLU A 69 -5.04 -9.85 7.53
C GLU A 69 -5.89 -9.52 8.77
N ASP A 70 -5.48 -8.54 9.59
CA ASP A 70 -6.26 -8.09 10.75
C ASP A 70 -7.65 -7.59 10.33
N TYR A 71 -7.72 -6.83 9.23
CA TYR A 71 -8.97 -6.33 8.70
C TYR A 71 -9.92 -7.46 8.29
N ASN A 72 -9.40 -8.49 7.59
CA ASN A 72 -10.21 -9.65 7.22
C ASN A 72 -10.67 -10.44 8.44
N LEU A 73 -9.80 -10.67 9.42
CA LEU A 73 -10.18 -11.35 10.67
C LEU A 73 -11.31 -10.60 11.39
N ARG A 74 -11.23 -9.27 11.43
CA ARG A 74 -12.28 -8.44 12.02
C ARG A 74 -13.59 -8.55 11.24
N LEU A 75 -13.54 -8.57 9.90
CA LEU A 75 -14.73 -8.79 9.06
C LEU A 75 -15.35 -10.16 9.30
N ASP A 76 -14.54 -11.22 9.37
CA ASP A 76 -15.00 -12.58 9.63
C ASP A 76 -15.63 -12.72 11.02
N SER A 77 -15.17 -11.92 12.00
CA SER A 77 -15.73 -11.90 13.35
C SER A 77 -17.06 -11.15 13.49
N LEU A 78 -17.53 -10.46 12.45
CA LEU A 78 -18.77 -9.69 12.51
C LEU A 78 -20.00 -10.60 12.60
N ASP A 79 -20.85 -10.37 13.60
CA ASP A 79 -22.16 -11.01 13.68
C ASP A 79 -23.09 -10.39 12.65
N PHE A 80 -23.45 -11.17 11.62
CA PHE A 80 -24.39 -10.78 10.57
C PHE A 80 -25.73 -10.28 11.11
N LYS A 81 -26.18 -10.70 12.31
CA LYS A 81 -27.40 -10.17 12.92
C LYS A 81 -27.22 -8.71 13.33
N ILE A 82 -26.09 -8.38 13.95
CA ILE A 82 -25.76 -7.01 14.35
C ILE A 82 -25.58 -6.14 13.10
N VAL A 83 -24.88 -6.64 12.08
CA VAL A 83 -24.69 -5.92 10.81
C VAL A 83 -26.04 -5.62 10.14
N ASN A 84 -26.94 -6.60 10.04
CA ASN A 84 -28.26 -6.39 9.44
C ASN A 84 -29.16 -5.45 10.27
N GLN A 85 -29.02 -5.48 11.60
CA GLN A 85 -29.72 -4.56 12.48
C GLN A 85 -29.22 -3.13 12.27
N ALA A 86 -27.91 -2.90 12.33
CA ALA A 86 -27.30 -1.59 12.10
C ALA A 86 -27.67 -1.03 10.72
N ARG A 87 -27.69 -1.88 9.68
CA ARG A 87 -28.13 -1.49 8.33
C ARG A 87 -29.59 -1.03 8.33
N SER A 88 -30.48 -1.77 8.98
CA SER A 88 -31.91 -1.43 9.07
C SER A 88 -32.11 -0.11 9.82
N ASP A 89 -31.37 0.09 10.92
CA ASP A 89 -31.44 1.31 11.73
C ASP A 89 -30.94 2.53 10.96
N PHE A 90 -29.85 2.37 10.19
CA PHE A 90 -29.32 3.44 9.33
C PHE A 90 -30.34 3.87 8.27
N PHE A 91 -30.95 2.91 7.55
CA PHE A 91 -32.00 3.21 6.57
C PHE A 91 -33.23 3.88 7.21
N ALA A 92 -33.64 3.44 8.40
CA ALA A 92 -34.75 4.06 9.12
C ALA A 92 -34.42 5.51 9.53
N GLN A 93 -33.16 5.78 9.91
CA GLN A 93 -32.72 7.12 10.26
C GLN A 93 -32.67 8.05 9.02
N ASP A 94 -32.12 7.57 7.91
CA ASP A 94 -32.11 8.32 6.64
C ASP A 94 -33.52 8.65 6.15
N LEU A 95 -34.45 7.69 6.23
CA LEU A 95 -35.84 7.91 5.85
C LEU A 95 -36.49 9.00 6.71
N ARG A 96 -36.23 9.01 8.02
CA ARG A 96 -36.72 10.06 8.93
C ARG A 96 -36.12 11.43 8.60
N MET A 97 -34.82 11.48 8.30
CA MET A 97 -34.16 12.73 7.88
C MET A 97 -34.76 13.29 6.59
N MET A 98 -35.00 12.44 5.58
CA MET A 98 -35.68 12.84 4.35
C MET A 98 -37.09 13.38 4.61
N GLN A 99 -37.89 12.67 5.42
CA GLN A 99 -39.25 13.12 5.75
C GLN A 99 -39.27 14.45 6.50
N ASN A 100 -38.32 14.66 7.41
CA ASN A 100 -38.20 15.92 8.15
C ASN A 100 -37.78 17.06 7.22
N ALA A 101 -36.84 16.83 6.29
CA ALA A 101 -36.45 17.82 5.29
C ALA A 101 -37.63 18.22 4.40
N PHE A 102 -38.41 17.23 3.92
CA PHE A 102 -39.60 17.49 3.10
C PHE A 102 -40.70 18.27 3.85
N LYS A 103 -40.88 18.01 5.15
CA LYS A 103 -41.83 18.78 5.97
C LYS A 103 -41.36 20.22 6.19
N ALA A 104 -40.08 20.41 6.50
CA ALA A 104 -39.49 21.74 6.68
C ALA A 104 -39.62 22.60 5.42
N GLU A 105 -39.48 21.99 4.23
CA GLU A 105 -39.68 22.68 2.95
C GLU A 105 -41.13 23.15 2.72
N ARG A 106 -42.12 22.45 3.30
CA ARG A 106 -43.56 22.81 3.16
C ARG A 106 -44.07 23.79 4.21
N GLU A 107 -43.30 24.04 5.26
CA GLU A 107 -43.62 24.99 6.32
C GLU A 107 -42.99 26.38 6.09
N LEU A 108 -42.23 26.54 5.01
CA LEU A 108 -41.70 27.80 4.45
C LEU A 108 -42.63 28.38 3.39
#